data_AF-A0A355T053-F1
#
_entry.id   AF-A0A355T053-F1
#
_cell.length_a   1.000
_cell.length_b   1.000
_cell.length_c   1.000
_cell.angle_alpha   90.00
_cell.angle_beta   90.00
_cell.angle_gamma   90.00
#
_symmetry.space_group_name_H-M   'P 1'
#
loop_
_entity.id
_entity.type
_entity.pdbx_description
1 polymer ?
#
loop_
_entity_poly.entity_id
_entity_poly.type
_entity_poly.pdbx_seq_one_letter_code
_entity_poly.pdbx_strand_id
1 'polypeptide(L)'
;MMRRTFLFLSFLLSSQFIAAAEHADVAHLKGIAALYMNVDTSMATDIQSSERLDMNDIMELQLRRSAIDLSPYVVNQPEANVPLVELSIDTSSRVASGEFELVLRLRDFVTIDRNRENTVATVFEIRRRGSSNSKHVEVIKAELRDLMSDFVAAFRQANPVR
;
A
#
# COMPACT_ATOMS: atom_id res chain seq x y z
N MET A 1 57.54 0.34 -5.51
CA MET A 1 56.94 -0.83 -4.82
C MET A 1 55.90 -0.32 -3.81
N MET A 2 54.63 -0.66 -4.07
CA MET A 2 53.45 -0.68 -3.18
C MET A 2 53.22 0.39 -2.10
N ARG A 3 52.21 1.25 -2.35
CA ARG A 3 51.32 1.80 -1.31
C ARG A 3 49.97 2.19 -1.95
N ARG A 4 49.11 1.19 -2.19
CA ARG A 4 47.74 1.35 -2.71
C ARG A 4 46.85 0.25 -2.14
N THR A 5 46.45 0.37 -0.88
CA THR A 5 45.49 -0.55 -0.24
C THR A 5 44.80 0.15 0.92
N PHE A 6 44.00 1.19 0.66
CA PHE A 6 43.06 1.75 1.64
C PHE A 6 41.87 2.47 0.96
N LEU A 7 41.33 1.90 -0.12
CA LEU A 7 40.17 2.46 -0.82
C LEU A 7 39.07 1.42 -1.08
N PHE A 8 38.99 0.36 -0.28
CA PHE A 8 37.93 -0.65 -0.40
C PHE A 8 37.04 -0.79 0.83
N LEU A 9 37.28 -0.02 1.91
CA LEU A 9 36.51 -0.14 3.15
C LEU A 9 35.43 0.94 3.35
N SER A 10 35.16 1.76 2.33
CA SER A 10 34.14 2.82 2.37
C SER A 10 32.88 2.49 1.59
N PHE A 11 32.86 1.34 0.88
CA PHE A 11 31.77 0.98 -0.04
C PHE A 11 30.79 -0.05 0.52
N LEU A 12 30.84 -0.33 1.83
CA LEU A 12 30.03 -1.36 2.48
C LEU A 12 28.96 -0.80 3.44
N LEU A 13 28.72 0.52 3.48
CA LEU A 13 27.79 1.12 4.44
C LEU A 13 26.59 1.86 3.84
N SER A 14 26.33 1.74 2.55
CA SER A 14 25.24 2.48 1.89
C SER A 14 24.45 1.59 0.96
N SER A 15 23.52 0.80 1.52
CA SER A 15 22.21 0.45 0.91
C SER A 15 21.56 -0.76 1.60
N GLN A 16 21.55 -0.82 2.93
CA GLN A 16 20.58 -1.65 3.65
C GLN A 16 19.52 -0.75 4.28
N PHE A 17 18.79 -0.02 3.43
CA PHE A 17 17.41 0.31 3.75
C PHE A 17 16.60 -0.95 3.53
N ILE A 18 16.67 -1.85 4.51
CA ILE A 18 15.65 -2.88 4.65
C ILE A 18 14.37 -2.09 4.97
N ALA A 19 13.53 -1.89 3.96
CA ALA A 19 12.14 -1.61 4.20
C ALA A 19 11.64 -2.74 5.10
N ALA A 20 11.39 -2.43 6.36
CA ALA A 20 10.70 -3.33 7.27
C ALA A 20 9.28 -3.48 6.72
N ALA A 21 9.10 -4.39 5.78
CA ALA A 21 7.82 -5.01 5.52
C ALA A 21 7.49 -5.78 6.80
N GLU A 22 6.80 -5.12 7.73
CA GLU A 22 6.12 -5.79 8.82
C GLU A 22 5.31 -6.93 8.17
N HIS A 23 5.58 -8.17 8.58
CA HIS A 23 5.08 -9.37 7.88
C HIS A 23 3.56 -9.32 7.77
N ALA A 24 3.07 -8.94 6.60
CA ALA A 24 1.66 -8.94 6.30
C ALA A 24 1.21 -10.41 6.24
N ASP A 25 0.33 -10.82 7.17
CA ASP A 25 -0.15 -12.19 7.20
C ASP A 25 -1.10 -12.44 6.01
N VAL A 26 -0.54 -13.05 4.97
CA VAL A 26 -1.21 -13.39 3.72
C VAL A 26 -2.42 -14.32 3.95
N ALA A 27 -2.50 -15.01 5.10
CA ALA A 27 -3.64 -15.86 5.43
C ALA A 27 -4.97 -15.10 5.42
N HIS A 28 -4.98 -13.82 5.82
CA HIS A 28 -6.19 -12.99 5.83
C HIS A 28 -6.70 -12.60 4.44
N LEU A 29 -5.91 -12.79 3.38
CA LEU A 29 -6.34 -12.52 2.00
C LEU A 29 -7.15 -13.69 1.41
N LYS A 30 -7.09 -14.88 2.03
CA LYS A 30 -7.62 -16.12 1.46
C LYS A 30 -9.15 -16.13 1.42
N GLY A 31 -9.71 -16.54 0.29
CA GLY A 31 -11.15 -16.75 0.11
C GLY A 31 -11.95 -15.49 -0.20
N ILE A 32 -11.29 -14.33 -0.30
CA ILE A 32 -11.93 -13.08 -0.70
C ILE A 32 -12.33 -13.18 -2.17
N ALA A 33 -13.63 -13.09 -2.44
CA ALA A 33 -14.18 -13.19 -3.79
C ALA A 33 -14.14 -11.85 -4.55
N ALA A 34 -14.42 -10.74 -3.87
CA ALA A 34 -14.39 -9.39 -4.43
C ALA A 34 -13.95 -8.39 -3.36
N LEU A 35 -13.39 -7.26 -3.80
CA LEU A 35 -12.94 -6.17 -2.95
C LEU A 35 -13.76 -4.90 -3.20
N TYR A 36 -13.97 -4.12 -2.15
CA TYR A 36 -14.24 -2.68 -2.30
C TYR A 36 -12.90 -1.94 -2.31
N MET A 37 -12.86 -0.74 -2.91
CA MET A 37 -11.64 0.06 -2.96
C MET A 37 -11.89 1.51 -2.55
N ASN A 38 -10.88 2.13 -1.92
CA ASN A 38 -10.88 3.56 -1.59
C ASN A 38 -9.46 4.14 -1.67
N VAL A 39 -9.37 5.44 -1.98
CA VAL A 39 -8.14 6.22 -1.89
C VAL A 39 -8.39 7.37 -0.90
N ASP A 40 -7.76 7.29 0.26
CA ASP A 40 -7.80 8.31 1.29
C ASP A 40 -6.60 9.26 1.17
N THR A 41 -6.90 10.50 0.80
CA THR A 41 -5.94 11.60 0.70
C THR A 41 -6.07 12.60 1.85
N SER A 42 -6.75 12.25 2.95
CA SER A 42 -6.98 13.14 4.09
C SER A 42 -5.68 13.68 4.72
N MET A 43 -4.61 12.88 4.70
CA MET A 43 -3.27 13.24 5.18
C MET A 43 -2.33 13.78 4.09
N ALA A 44 -2.85 13.99 2.88
CA ALA A 44 -2.12 14.48 1.71
C ALA A 44 -2.87 15.63 1.03
N THR A 45 -3.04 16.73 1.77
CA THR A 45 -3.83 17.91 1.35
C THR A 45 -3.34 18.60 0.07
N ASP A 46 -2.11 18.32 -0.35
CA ASP A 46 -1.49 18.82 -1.57
C ASP A 46 -1.85 17.99 -2.82
N ILE A 47 -2.46 16.81 -2.66
CA ILE A 47 -2.94 15.97 -3.76
C ILE A 47 -4.26 16.52 -4.30
N GLN A 48 -4.30 16.82 -5.59
CA GLN A 48 -5.47 17.32 -6.28
C GLN A 48 -6.50 16.22 -6.53
N SER A 49 -7.76 16.60 -6.74
CA SER A 49 -8.84 15.65 -7.03
C SER A 49 -8.58 14.82 -8.29
N SER A 50 -7.98 15.40 -9.34
CA SER A 50 -7.57 14.68 -10.55
C SER A 50 -6.47 13.66 -10.28
N GLU A 51 -5.52 13.98 -9.41
CA GLU A 51 -4.42 13.09 -9.06
C GLU A 51 -4.90 11.92 -8.19
N ARG A 52 -5.88 12.17 -7.32
CA ARG A 52 -6.58 11.10 -6.59
C ARG A 52 -7.34 10.17 -7.54
N LEU A 53 -7.97 10.71 -8.60
CA LEU A 53 -8.61 9.88 -9.63
C LEU A 53 -7.58 9.01 -10.36
N ASP A 54 -6.44 9.57 -10.75
CA ASP A 54 -5.35 8.79 -11.37
C ASP A 54 -4.88 7.64 -10.46
N MET A 55 -4.79 7.88 -9.14
CA MET A 55 -4.40 6.85 -8.16
C MET A 55 -5.48 5.77 -8.03
N ASN A 56 -6.76 6.16 -8.04
CA ASN A 56 -7.88 5.24 -8.06
C ASN A 56 -7.82 4.35 -9.31
N ASP A 57 -7.63 4.95 -10.48
CA ASP A 57 -7.51 4.25 -11.76
C ASP A 57 -6.32 3.26 -11.76
N ILE A 58 -5.17 3.65 -11.19
CA ILE A 58 -4.01 2.77 -11.05
C ILE A 58 -4.38 1.54 -10.21
N MET A 59 -5.03 1.73 -9.06
CA MET A 59 -5.44 0.61 -8.20
C MET A 59 -6.45 -0.29 -8.91
N GLU A 60 -7.52 0.29 -9.47
CA GLU A 60 -8.56 -0.46 -10.17
C GLU A 60 -7.96 -1.29 -11.32
N LEU A 61 -7.10 -0.67 -12.13
CA LEU A 61 -6.48 -1.34 -13.28
C LEU A 61 -5.58 -2.50 -12.84
N GLN A 62 -4.78 -2.34 -11.79
CA GLN A 62 -3.90 -3.40 -11.28
C GLN A 62 -4.70 -4.60 -10.75
N LEU A 63 -5.80 -4.35 -10.03
CA LEU A 63 -6.67 -5.39 -9.49
C LEU A 63 -7.40 -6.13 -10.61
N ARG A 64 -8.04 -5.40 -11.53
CA ARG A 64 -8.79 -6.00 -12.65
C ARG A 64 -7.89 -6.76 -13.63
N ARG A 65 -6.71 -6.25 -13.97
CA ARG A 65 -5.74 -6.96 -14.84
C ARG A 65 -5.29 -8.27 -14.22
N SER A 66 -5.25 -8.29 -12.90
CA SER A 66 -4.91 -9.45 -12.11
C SER A 66 -6.14 -10.29 -11.80
N ALA A 67 -7.29 -10.11 -12.48
CA ALA A 67 -8.56 -10.81 -12.29
C ALA A 67 -8.99 -10.91 -10.81
N ILE A 68 -8.89 -9.80 -10.09
CA ILE A 68 -9.47 -9.59 -8.76
C ILE A 68 -10.73 -8.73 -8.96
N ASP A 69 -11.87 -9.25 -8.53
CA ASP A 69 -13.15 -8.59 -8.74
C ASP A 69 -13.33 -7.39 -7.80
N LEU A 70 -13.99 -6.36 -8.32
CA LEU A 70 -14.28 -5.12 -7.60
C LEU A 70 -15.78 -4.88 -7.50
N SER A 71 -16.23 -4.63 -6.28
CA SER A 71 -17.59 -4.19 -5.97
C SER A 71 -17.68 -2.66 -5.99
N PRO A 72 -18.81 -2.08 -6.45
CA PRO A 72 -19.01 -0.64 -6.42
C PRO A 72 -19.08 -0.14 -4.97
N TYR A 73 -18.31 0.90 -4.66
CA TYR A 73 -18.27 1.48 -3.31
C TYR A 73 -19.61 2.13 -2.93
N VAL A 74 -20.14 1.76 -1.76
CA VAL A 74 -21.39 2.30 -1.21
C VAL A 74 -21.08 3.52 -0.34
N VAL A 75 -21.37 4.70 -0.86
CA VAL A 75 -21.16 5.97 -0.15
C VAL A 75 -22.06 6.04 1.10
N ASN A 76 -21.55 6.62 2.18
CA ASN A 76 -22.22 6.78 3.48
C ASN A 76 -22.56 5.48 4.23
N GLN A 77 -22.08 4.32 3.76
CA GLN A 77 -22.23 3.03 4.45
C GLN A 77 -20.88 2.32 4.54
N PRO A 78 -19.92 2.85 5.32
CA PRO A 78 -18.55 2.32 5.35
C PRO A 78 -18.49 0.84 5.76
N GLU A 79 -19.40 0.40 6.63
CA GLU A 79 -19.45 -1.01 7.07
C GLU A 79 -19.99 -1.99 6.02
N ALA A 80 -20.66 -1.49 4.97
CA ALA A 80 -21.08 -2.31 3.84
C ALA A 80 -19.92 -2.56 2.85
N ASN A 81 -18.88 -1.72 2.89
CA ASN A 81 -17.72 -1.80 2.02
C ASN A 81 -16.65 -2.66 2.66
N VAL A 82 -16.91 -3.96 2.84
CA VAL A 82 -15.97 -4.90 3.46
C VAL A 82 -16.03 -6.22 2.68
N PRO A 83 -14.90 -6.82 2.25
CA PRO A 83 -13.51 -6.40 2.50
C PRO A 83 -13.09 -5.18 1.67
N LEU A 84 -12.41 -4.22 2.30
CA LEU A 84 -11.97 -2.95 1.68
C LEU A 84 -10.46 -2.89 1.53
N VAL A 85 -9.98 -2.72 0.32
CA VAL A 85 -8.60 -2.28 0.06
C VAL A 85 -8.54 -0.76 0.02
N GLU A 86 -7.82 -0.16 0.95
CA GLU A 86 -7.71 1.29 1.12
C GLU A 86 -6.25 1.72 0.96
N LEU A 87 -6.01 2.64 0.04
CA LEU A 87 -4.74 3.35 -0.06
C LEU A 87 -4.83 4.64 0.76
N SER A 88 -3.95 4.80 1.74
CA SER A 88 -3.73 6.05 2.45
C SER A 88 -2.40 6.65 2.04
N ILE A 89 -2.38 7.97 1.84
CA ILE A 89 -1.18 8.71 1.47
C ILE A 89 -0.88 9.70 2.58
N ASP A 90 0.28 9.54 3.20
CA ASP A 90 0.75 10.40 4.28
C ASP A 90 1.90 11.28 3.78
N THR A 91 1.62 12.59 3.65
CA THR A 91 2.63 13.64 3.39
C THR A 91 2.88 14.51 4.62
N SER A 92 2.37 14.10 5.78
CA SER A 92 2.45 14.83 7.04
C SER A 92 3.83 14.75 7.70
N SER A 93 4.67 13.79 7.32
CA SER A 93 6.09 13.74 7.66
C SER A 93 6.87 14.86 6.96
N ARG A 94 6.47 16.11 7.16
CA ARG A 94 7.08 17.31 6.59
C ARG A 94 8.37 17.65 7.33
N VAL A 95 9.42 16.87 7.11
CA VAL A 95 10.80 17.32 7.35
C VAL A 95 11.38 17.83 6.03
N ALA A 96 10.82 18.90 5.47
CA ALA A 96 11.39 19.69 4.36
C ALA A 96 11.82 18.98 3.05
N SER A 97 11.70 17.66 2.92
CA SER A 97 12.41 16.84 1.91
C SER A 97 11.52 16.26 0.79
N GLY A 98 10.20 16.46 0.84
CA GLY A 98 9.28 15.86 -0.13
C GLY A 98 9.09 14.35 0.06
N GLU A 99 9.31 13.86 1.28
CA GLU A 99 9.00 12.50 1.72
C GLU A 99 7.49 12.24 1.80
N PHE A 100 7.11 10.99 1.54
CA PHE A 100 5.75 10.49 1.69
C PHE A 100 5.77 9.01 2.09
N GLU A 101 4.67 8.56 2.69
CA GLU A 101 4.39 7.14 2.94
C GLU A 101 3.07 6.75 2.28
N LEU A 102 3.10 5.68 1.50
CA LEU A 102 1.92 4.99 0.99
C LEU A 102 1.62 3.82 1.93
N VAL A 103 0.39 3.74 2.40
CA VAL A 103 -0.06 2.64 3.25
C VAL A 103 -1.29 2.00 2.60
N LEU A 104 -1.13 0.77 2.11
CA LEU A 104 -2.22 -0.02 1.57
C LEU A 104 -2.72 -0.98 2.65
N ARG A 105 -4.00 -0.86 3.01
CA ARG A 105 -4.65 -1.67 4.05
C ARG A 105 -5.76 -2.51 3.45
N LEU A 106 -5.87 -3.77 3.85
CA LEU A 106 -7.10 -4.52 3.74
C LEU A 106 -7.83 -4.45 5.08
N ARG A 107 -9.07 -3.98 5.05
CA ARG A 107 -9.97 -3.98 6.19
C ARG A 107 -11.03 -5.05 6.00
N ASP A 108 -11.20 -5.90 7.01
CA ASP A 108 -12.18 -6.97 7.02
C ASP A 108 -12.87 -7.11 8.38
N PHE A 109 -13.97 -7.85 8.43
CA PHE A 109 -14.61 -8.24 9.67
C PHE A 109 -13.74 -9.22 10.45
N VAL A 110 -13.47 -8.87 11.70
CA VAL A 110 -12.82 -9.73 12.68
C VAL A 110 -13.73 -9.91 13.88
N THR A 111 -13.72 -11.11 14.46
CA THR A 111 -14.42 -11.37 15.71
C THR A 111 -13.45 -11.17 16.87
N ILE A 112 -13.82 -10.32 17.83
CA ILE A 112 -13.04 -10.17 19.07
C ILE A 112 -13.38 -11.35 19.99
N ASP A 113 -12.42 -12.23 20.24
CA ASP A 113 -12.63 -13.47 21.00
C ASP A 113 -13.25 -13.25 22.39
N ARG A 114 -12.89 -12.15 23.06
CA ARG A 114 -13.32 -11.86 24.44
C ARG A 114 -14.82 -11.65 24.57
N ASN A 115 -15.44 -10.92 23.65
CA ASN A 115 -16.87 -10.56 23.69
C ASN A 115 -17.67 -11.15 22.53
N ARG A 116 -17.02 -11.83 21.58
CA ARG A 116 -17.62 -12.39 20.35
C ARG A 116 -18.31 -11.35 19.48
N GLU A 117 -17.89 -10.09 19.58
CA GLU A 117 -18.40 -9.02 18.72
C GLU A 117 -17.62 -8.99 17.40
N ASN A 118 -18.34 -8.79 16.30
CA ASN A 118 -17.73 -8.54 15.00
C ASN A 118 -17.43 -7.04 14.89
N THR A 119 -16.21 -6.73 14.50
CA THR A 119 -15.75 -5.37 14.22
C THR A 119 -14.94 -5.35 12.94
N VAL A 120 -14.77 -4.17 12.33
CA VAL A 120 -13.92 -4.00 11.16
C VAL A 120 -12.52 -3.61 11.63
N ALA A 121 -11.51 -4.38 11.23
CA ALA A 121 -10.11 -4.11 11.54
C ALA A 121 -9.24 -4.22 10.29
N THR A 122 -8.05 -3.60 10.34
CA THR A 122 -7.01 -3.86 9.36
C THR A 122 -6.47 -5.27 9.57
N VAL A 123 -6.64 -6.14 8.58
CA VAL A 123 -6.20 -7.55 8.62
C VAL A 123 -4.96 -7.79 7.78
N PHE A 124 -4.61 -6.85 6.90
CA PHE A 124 -3.41 -6.89 6.09
C PHE A 124 -2.95 -5.45 5.80
N GLU A 125 -1.64 -5.22 5.81
CA GLU A 125 -1.07 -3.90 5.54
C GLU A 125 0.28 -4.03 4.83
N ILE A 126 0.51 -3.22 3.80
CA ILE A 126 1.83 -3.01 3.20
C ILE A 126 2.09 -1.51 3.19
N ARG A 127 3.31 -1.14 3.61
CA ARG A 127 3.77 0.24 3.60
C ARG A 127 4.89 0.42 2.62
N ARG A 128 4.97 1.61 2.04
CA ARG A 128 6.08 2.00 1.19
C ARG A 128 6.39 3.48 1.37
N ARG A 129 7.67 3.79 1.60
CA ARG A 129 8.16 5.17 1.72
C ARG A 129 8.83 5.60 0.43
N GLY A 130 8.63 6.85 0.06
CA GLY A 130 9.30 7.49 -1.06
C GLY A 130 9.69 8.92 -0.73
N SER A 131 10.52 9.52 -1.58
CA SER A 131 10.88 10.94 -1.50
C SER A 131 11.04 11.53 -2.89
N SER A 132 10.68 12.81 -3.06
CA SER A 132 10.80 13.51 -4.34
C SER A 132 11.06 15.00 -4.17
N ASN A 133 12.13 15.48 -4.81
CA ASN A 133 12.57 16.88 -4.74
C ASN A 133 11.79 17.81 -5.68
N SER A 134 11.14 17.27 -6.72
CA SER A 134 10.20 17.99 -7.61
C SER A 134 9.41 16.98 -8.46
N LYS A 135 8.11 17.22 -8.67
CA LYS A 135 7.09 16.27 -9.20
C LYS A 135 6.73 15.14 -8.25
N HIS A 136 6.26 15.51 -7.06
CA HIS A 136 5.87 14.60 -5.98
C HIS A 136 4.89 13.49 -6.44
N VAL A 137 3.91 13.86 -7.27
CA VAL A 137 2.79 12.97 -7.62
C VAL A 137 3.16 11.87 -8.60
N GLU A 138 4.04 12.11 -9.57
CA GLU A 138 4.46 11.04 -10.50
C GLU A 138 5.30 9.97 -9.80
N VAL A 139 6.10 10.37 -8.81
CA VAL A 139 6.84 9.43 -7.96
C VAL A 139 5.86 8.65 -7.08
N ILE A 140 4.86 9.30 -6.47
CA ILE A 140 3.78 8.60 -5.75
C ILE A 140 3.09 7.57 -6.64
N LYS A 141 2.71 7.93 -7.87
CA LYS A 141 2.06 7.01 -8.82
C LYS A 141 2.96 5.84 -9.19
N ALA A 142 4.27 6.05 -9.33
CA ALA A 142 5.22 4.97 -9.58
C ALA A 142 5.30 4.02 -8.38
N GLU A 143 5.52 4.55 -7.18
CA GLU A 143 5.58 3.75 -5.96
C GLU A 143 4.25 3.03 -5.67
N LEU A 144 3.12 3.63 -6.03
CA LEU A 144 1.80 2.99 -5.95
C LEU A 144 1.70 1.79 -6.89
N ARG A 145 2.20 1.88 -8.13
CA ARG A 145 2.15 0.74 -9.06
C ARG A 145 2.93 -0.45 -8.53
N ASP A 146 4.09 -0.20 -7.94
CA ASP A 146 4.91 -1.24 -7.35
C ASP A 146 4.27 -1.79 -6.07
N LEU A 147 3.75 -0.93 -5.18
CA LEU A 147 3.01 -1.34 -3.99
C LEU A 147 1.79 -2.22 -4.34
N MET A 148 1.04 -1.86 -5.39
CA MET A 148 -0.07 -2.65 -5.90
C MET A 148 0.39 -3.97 -6.52
N SER A 149 1.57 -4.00 -7.15
CA SER A 149 2.16 -5.24 -7.67
C SER A 149 2.50 -6.21 -6.54
N ASP A 150 3.06 -5.70 -5.43
CA ASP A 150 3.32 -6.48 -4.22
C ASP A 150 2.01 -7.01 -3.60
N PHE A 151 0.99 -6.16 -3.49
CA PHE A 151 -0.33 -6.55 -2.99
C PHE A 151 -0.96 -7.66 -3.85
N VAL A 152 -0.97 -7.48 -5.16
CA VAL A 152 -1.50 -8.47 -6.11
C VAL A 152 -0.76 -9.80 -5.97
N ALA A 153 0.57 -9.78 -5.84
CA ALA A 153 1.37 -10.98 -5.63
C ALA A 153 0.97 -11.70 -4.34
N ALA A 154 0.85 -10.96 -3.23
CA ALA A 154 0.37 -11.50 -1.96
C ALA A 154 -1.06 -12.08 -2.06
N PHE A 155 -1.97 -11.35 -2.70
CA PHE A 155 -3.36 -11.78 -2.89
C PHE A 155 -3.45 -13.06 -3.71
N ARG A 156 -2.63 -13.19 -4.76
CA ARG A 156 -2.56 -14.39 -5.60
C ARG A 156 -1.88 -15.57 -4.92
N GLN A 157 -0.89 -15.32 -4.07
CA GLN A 157 -0.31 -16.35 -3.22
C GLN A 157 -1.37 -16.96 -2.28
N ALA A 158 -2.25 -16.12 -1.70
CA ALA A 158 -3.37 -16.59 -0.88
C ALA A 158 -4.49 -17.25 -1.69
N ASN A 159 -4.71 -16.77 -2.92
CA ASN A 159 -5.81 -17.16 -3.81
C ASN A 159 -5.29 -17.60 -5.18
N PRO A 160 -4.63 -18.78 -5.26
CA PRO A 160 -4.11 -19.29 -6.52
C PRO A 160 -5.25 -19.56 -7.50
N VAL A 161 -5.11 -19.05 -8.73
CA VAL A 161 -6.01 -19.38 -9.84
C VAL A 161 -5.86 -20.89 -10.10
N ARG A 162 -6.97 -21.62 -10.07
CA ARG A 162 -7.00 -23.04 -10.44
C ARG A 162 -7.01 -23.20 -11.95
#